data_AF-A0A3D5GFN3-F1
#
_entry.id   AF-A0A3D5GFN3-F1
#
_cell.length_a   1.000
_cell.length_b   1.000
_cell.length_c   1.000
_cell.angle_alpha   90.00
_cell.angle_beta   90.00
_cell.angle_gamma   90.00
#
_symmetry.space_group_name_H-M   'P 1'
#
loop_
_entity.id
_entity.type
_entity.pdbx_description
1 polymer ?
#
loop_
_entity_poly.entity_id
_entity_poly.type
_entity_poly.pdbx_seq_one_letter_code
_entity_poly.pdbx_strand_id
1 'polypeptide(L)' 'QRYWGCPIPIVYCDDCGQQPVPEDQIPIEPPDDVEFMPTGRSPLTTHEGFLSANCPSCGKSARRETDTMDT' A
#
# COMPACT_ATOMS: atom_id res chain seq x y z
N GLN A 1 -9.81 -1.85 8.59
CA GLN A 1 -9.36 -2.31 7.27
C GLN A 1 -10.53 -2.28 6.29
N ARG A 2 -10.49 -1.42 5.26
CA ARG A 2 -11.46 -1.37 4.15
C ARG A 2 -10.69 -1.28 2.83
N TYR A 3 -11.32 -1.73 1.75
CA TYR A 3 -10.79 -1.55 0.39
C TYR A 3 -11.16 -0.18 -0.19
N TRP A 4 -12.41 0.24 0.03
CA TRP A 4 -12.98 1.41 -0.62
C TRP A 4 -12.68 2.68 0.17
N GLY A 5 -11.51 3.26 -0.08
CA GLY A 5 -11.04 4.52 0.48
C GLY A 5 -9.74 4.96 -0.19
N CYS A 6 -9.23 6.14 0.18
CA CYS A 6 -7.95 6.63 -0.33
C CYS A 6 -6.80 5.81 0.28
N PRO A 7 -5.93 5.17 -0.52
CA PRO A 7 -4.76 4.47 0.01
C PRO A 7 -3.84 5.40 0.82
N ILE A 8 -3.36 4.93 1.96
CA ILE A 8 -2.44 5.68 2.80
C ILE A 8 -1.06 5.71 2.10
N PRO A 9 -0.44 6.89 1.88
CA PRO A 9 0.80 7.02 1.11
C PRO A 9 2.06 6.69 1.93
N ILE A 10 2.12 5.48 2.47
CA ILE A 10 3.23 4.95 3.25
C ILE A 10 3.73 3.64 2.63
N VAL A 11 5.04 3.45 2.65
CA VAL A 11 5.70 2.16 2.44
C VAL A 11 6.49 1.75 3.68
N TYR A 12 6.54 0.46 3.94
CA TYR A 12 7.28 -0.18 5.01
C TYR A 12 8.56 -0.79 4.46
N CYS A 13 9.71 -0.29 4.91
CA CYS A 13 11.02 -0.81 4.58
C CYS A 13 11.67 -1.41 5.84
N ASP A 14 12.25 -2.60 5.73
CA ASP A 14 12.89 -3.28 6.88
C ASP A 14 14.10 -2.52 7.44
N ASP A 15 14.79 -1.74 6.60
CA ASP A 15 15.97 -0.95 7.00
C ASP A 15 15.61 0.47 7.46
N CYS A 16 14.63 1.11 6.82
CA CYS A 16 14.31 2.53 7.02
C CYS A 16 13.01 2.74 7.83
N GLY A 17 12.26 1.69 8.12
CA GLY A 17 10.95 1.76 8.76
C GLY A 17 9.87 2.33 7.83
N GLN A 18 8.96 3.13 8.40
CA GLN A 18 7.89 3.78 7.65
C GLN A 18 8.44 4.95 6.83
N GLN A 19 8.16 4.95 5.53
CA GLN A 19 8.61 5.97 4.61
C GLN A 19 7.42 6.55 3.83
N PRO A 20 7.33 7.88 3.70
CA PRO A 20 6.29 8.51 2.89
C PRO A 20 6.53 8.25 1.42
N VAL A 21 5.46 7.99 0.68
CA VAL A 21 5.53 7.94 -0.79
C VAL A 21 5.85 9.36 -1.32
N PRO A 22 6.80 9.50 -2.26
CA PRO A 22 7.15 10.79 -2.86
C PRO A 22 5.95 11.49 -3.51
N GLU A 23 5.90 12.82 -3.44
CA GLU A 23 4.78 13.62 -3.98
C GLU A 23 4.60 13.44 -5.50
N ASP A 24 5.68 13.20 -6.24
CA ASP A 24 5.66 12.95 -7.69
C ASP A 24 5.12 11.56 -8.07
N GLN A 25 4.89 10.69 -7.08
CA GLN A 25 4.30 9.36 -7.24
C GLN A 25 2.85 9.29 -6.72
N ILE A 26 2.27 10.43 -6.36
CA ILE A 26 0.86 10.56 -5.97
C ILE A 26 0.04 10.92 -7.23
N PRO A 27 -1.14 10.32 -7.46
CA PRO A 27 -1.90 9.45 -6.56
C PRO A 27 -1.45 7.98 -6.56
N ILE A 28 -1.68 7.32 -5.42
CA ILE A 28 -1.63 5.86 -5.32
C ILE A 28 -3.02 5.33 -5.63
N GLU A 29 -3.16 4.70 -6.79
CA GLU A 29 -4.43 4.15 -7.23
C GLU A 29 -4.61 2.70 -6.72
N PRO A 30 -5.78 2.37 -6.13
CA PRO A 30 -6.08 0.99 -5.77
C PRO A 30 -6.31 0.15 -7.06
N PRO A 31 -5.91 -1.13 -7.07
CA PRO A 31 -6.06 -2.02 -8.22
C PRO A 31 -7.51 -2.48 -8.42
N ASP A 32 -8.00 -2.46 -9.66
CA ASP A 32 -9.38 -2.88 -9.98
C ASP A 32 -9.62 -4.40 -9.87
N ASP A 33 -8.55 -5.20 -9.85
CA ASP A 33 -8.55 -6.67 -9.92
C ASP A 33 -8.27 -7.35 -8.58
N VAL A 34 -8.92 -6.89 -7.50
CA VAL A 34 -8.81 -7.52 -6.17
C VAL A 34 -9.80 -8.66 -5.94
N GLU A 35 -9.35 -9.66 -5.19
CA GLU A 35 -10.21 -10.75 -4.71
C GLU A 35 -10.74 -10.46 -3.29
N PHE A 36 -12.06 -10.44 -3.14
CA PHE A 36 -12.72 -10.24 -1.85
C PHE A 36 -12.92 -11.57 -1.12
N MET A 37 -12.03 -11.86 -0.17
CA MET A 37 -12.13 -13.05 0.68
C MET A 37 -12.82 -12.75 2.02
N PRO A 38 -13.59 -13.69 2.61
CA PRO A 38 -14.29 -13.52 3.88
C PRO A 38 -13.35 -13.64 5.11
N THR A 39 -12.17 -13.00 5.05
CA THR A 39 -11.15 -13.04 6.11
C THR A 39 -11.25 -11.88 7.08
N GLY A 40 -12.03 -10.85 6.75
CA GLY A 40 -12.11 -9.59 7.50
C GLY A 40 -10.91 -8.65 7.28
N ARG A 41 -9.98 -8.98 6.38
CA ARG A 41 -8.83 -8.14 6.03
C ARG A 41 -9.07 -7.38 4.73
N SER A 42 -8.31 -6.30 4.50
CA SER A 42 -8.34 -5.57 3.23
C SER A 42 -7.86 -6.49 2.09
N PRO A 43 -8.54 -6.53 0.93
CA PRO A 43 -8.08 -7.24 -0.27
C PRO A 43 -6.68 -6.82 -0.74
N LEU A 44 -6.28 -5.58 -0.43
CA LEU A 44 -4.93 -5.07 -0.72
C LEU A 44 -3.83 -5.89 -0.01
N THR A 45 -4.17 -6.61 1.07
CA THR A 45 -3.20 -7.38 1.85
C THR A 45 -2.64 -8.60 1.12
N THR A 46 -3.29 -9.04 0.04
CA THR A 46 -2.89 -10.20 -0.77
C THR A 46 -2.59 -9.85 -2.23
N HIS A 47 -2.78 -8.59 -2.64
CA HIS A 47 -2.54 -8.15 -4.01
C HIS A 47 -1.05 -7.80 -4.23
N GLU A 48 -0.26 -8.76 -4.71
CA GLU A 48 1.21 -8.61 -4.84
C GLU A 48 1.65 -7.38 -5.64
N GLY A 49 0.96 -7.07 -6.75
CA GLY A 49 1.29 -5.91 -7.58
C GLY A 49 1.08 -4.56 -6.87
N PHE A 50 0.14 -4.52 -5.92
CA PHE A 50 -0.10 -3.32 -5.12
C PHE A 50 0.86 -3.25 -3.93
N LEU A 51 1.13 -4.39 -3.29
CA LEU A 51 2.04 -4.47 -2.15
C LEU A 51 3.47 -4.11 -2.50
N SER A 52 3.95 -4.53 -3.66
CA SER A 52 5.34 -4.32 -4.08
C SER A 52 5.64 -2.84 -4.29
N ALA A 53 6.63 -2.33 -3.58
CA ALA A 53 7.17 -0.98 -3.76
C ALA A 53 8.67 -0.96 -3.50
N ASN A 54 9.31 0.15 -3.85
CA ASN A 54 10.69 0.43 -3.47
C ASN A 54 10.70 1.50 -2.37
N CYS A 55 11.64 1.38 -1.43
CA CYS A 55 11.86 2.36 -0.39
C CYS A 55 12.39 3.66 -1.02
N PRO A 56 11.74 4.81 -0.80
CA PRO A 56 12.20 6.08 -1.39
C PRO A 56 13.50 6.58 -0.76
N SER A 57 13.83 6.13 0.45
CA SER A 57 15.06 6.54 1.16
C SER A 57 16.29 5.75 0.71
N CYS A 58 16.17 4.44 0.50
CA CYS A 58 17.32 3.57 0.23
C CYS A 58 17.23 2.74 -1.06
N GLY A 59 16.10 2.78 -1.77
CA GLY A 59 15.87 2.08 -3.04
C GLY A 59 15.62 0.57 -2.93
N LYS A 60 15.76 -0.04 -1.74
CA LYS A 60 15.51 -1.46 -1.52
C LYS A 60 14.01 -1.79 -1.60
N SER A 61 13.68 -3.08 -1.68
CA SER A 61 12.29 -3.55 -1.62
C SER A 61 11.59 -3.08 -0.34
N ALA A 62 10.34 -2.68 -0.50
CA ALA A 62 9.44 -2.22 0.54
C ALA A 62 8.02 -2.71 0.25
N ARG A 63 7.13 -2.61 1.25
CA ARG A 63 5.72 -2.99 1.12
C ARG A 63 4.81 -1.78 1.30
N ARG A 64 3.83 -1.56 0.43
CA ARG A 64 2.82 -0.49 0.62
C ARG A 64 1.92 -0.74 1.84
N GLU A 65 1.46 0.34 2.46
CA GLU A 65 0.32 0.30 3.38
C GLU A 65 -0.94 -0.17 2.63
N THR A 66 -1.73 -1.00 3.31
CA THR A 66 -2.93 -1.66 2.79
C THR A 66 -4.23 -1.18 3.43
N ASP A 67 -4.13 -0.42 4.51
CA ASP A 67 -5.25 0.35 5.04
C ASP A 67 -5.49 1.59 4.19
N THR A 68 -6.77 1.94 4.09
CA THR A 68 -7.25 3.15 3.44
C THR A 68 -7.73 4.13 4.49
N MET A 69 -7.69 5.43 4.18
CA MET A 69 -8.30 6.47 5.02
C MET A 69 -9.82 6.26 5.10
N ASP A 70 -10.42 6.59 6.25
CA ASP A 70 -11.86 6.58 6.45
C ASP A 70 -12.53 7.71 5.63
N THR A 71 -13.83 7.54 5.35
CA THR A 71 -14.63 8.47 4.54
C THR A 71 -15.40 9.47 5.38
#